data_AF-A0A9Q0GQA0-F1
#
_entry.id   AF-A0A9Q0GQA0-F1
#
_cell.length_a   1.000
_cell.length_b   1.000
_cell.length_c   1.000
_cell.angle_alpha   90.00
_cell.angle_beta   90.00
_cell.angle_gamma   90.00
#
_symmetry.space_group_name_H-M   'P 1'
#
loop_
_entity.id
_entity.type
_entity.pdbx_description
1 polymer ?
#
loop_
_entity_poly.entity_id
_entity_poly.type
_entity_poly.pdbx_seq_one_letter_code
_entity_poly.pdbx_strand_id
1 'polypeptide(L)' 'MLSGEADPYAAPKAMGIFKMLESPKDITTTSVAKRIIANHEVYEKRNAKKNESEKRYYAEKKYVSGD' A
#
# COMPACT_ATOMS: atom_id res chain seq x y z
N MET A 1 -8.47 0.34 24.92
CA MET A 1 -9.01 1.71 24.99
C MET A 1 -7.99 2.54 25.77
N LEU A 2 -7.49 3.63 25.21
CA LEU A 2 -6.52 4.50 25.88
C LEU A 2 -7.23 5.18 27.05
N SER A 3 -7.03 4.61 28.25
CA SER A 3 -7.68 4.98 29.49
C SER A 3 -7.03 6.22 30.12
N GLY A 4 -7.10 7.37 29.42
CA GLY A 4 -6.54 8.63 29.92
C GLY A 4 -6.84 9.89 29.10
N GLU A 5 -7.28 9.77 27.85
CA GLU A 5 -7.59 10.96 27.04
C GLU A 5 -9.07 11.32 27.15
N ALA A 6 -9.35 12.57 27.54
CA ALA A 6 -10.69 13.11 27.54
C ALA A 6 -11.27 13.06 26.12
N ASP A 7 -12.55 12.68 26.01
CA ASP A 7 -13.26 12.65 24.73
C ASP A 7 -13.21 14.04 24.09
N PRO A 8 -12.56 14.20 22.91
CA PRO A 8 -12.43 15.50 22.25
C PRO A 8 -13.79 16.07 21.82
N TYR A 9 -14.84 15.26 21.81
CA TYR A 9 -16.21 15.66 21.50
C TYR A 9 -17.10 15.80 22.75
N ALA A 10 -16.55 15.83 23.96
CA ALA A 10 -17.34 15.90 25.20
C ALA A 10 -18.23 17.16 25.27
N ALA A 11 -17.68 18.35 24.99
CA ALA A 11 -18.44 19.61 25.02
C ALA A 11 -19.64 19.62 24.04
N PRO A 12 -19.47 19.32 22.73
CA PRO A 12 -20.62 19.28 21.81
C PRO A 12 -21.60 18.15 22.11
N LYS A 13 -21.16 17.03 22.69
CA LYS A 13 -22.06 15.97 23.20
C LYS A 13 -22.91 16.47 24.37
N ALA A 14 -22.30 17.17 25.34
CA ALA A 14 -23.01 17.75 26.48
C ALA A 14 -24.03 18.83 26.08
N MET A 15 -23.75 19.56 25.00
CA MET A 15 -24.68 20.56 24.43
C MET A 15 -25.82 19.94 23.62
N GLY A 16 -25.83 18.61 23.38
CA GLY A 16 -26.83 17.94 22.55
C GLY A 16 -26.75 18.27 21.05
N ILE A 17 -25.63 18.84 20.58
CA ILE A 17 -25.44 19.26 19.19
C ILE A 17 -24.58 18.30 18.37
N PHE A 18 -23.94 17.32 19.01
CA PHE A 18 -23.11 16.31 18.33
C PHE A 18 -23.96 15.35 17.49
N LYS A 19 -23.52 15.08 16.26
CA LYS A 19 -24.16 14.12 15.34
C LYS A 19 -23.11 13.21 14.72
N MET A 20 -23.34 11.90 14.81
CA MET A 20 -22.57 10.91 14.05
C MET A 20 -23.08 10.85 12.62
N LEU A 21 -22.14 10.76 11.67
CA LEU A 21 -22.43 10.56 10.25
C LEU A 21 -21.74 9.29 9.80
N GLU A 22 -22.50 8.41 9.15
CA GLU A 22 -21.96 7.21 8.54
C GLU A 22 -21.37 7.56 7.17
N SER A 23 -20.12 7.15 6.93
CA SER A 23 -19.52 7.26 5.61
C SER A 23 -20.19 6.24 4.67
N PRO A 24 -20.67 6.63 3.49
CA PRO A 24 -21.19 5.68 2.50
C PRO A 24 -20.08 4.89 1.78
N LYS A 25 -18.81 5.11 2.14
CA LYS A 25 -17.65 4.49 1.50
C LYS A 25 -16.77 3.79 2.54
N ASP A 26 -16.34 2.59 2.20
CA ASP A 26 -15.41 1.78 3.01
C ASP A 26 -13.93 2.16 2.81
N ILE A 27 -13.64 3.03 1.84
CA ILE A 27 -12.26 3.42 1.54
C ILE A 27 -11.71 4.33 2.65
N THR A 28 -10.55 3.94 3.18
CA THR A 28 -9.81 4.73 4.17
C THR A 28 -8.43 5.10 3.63
N THR A 29 -7.83 6.16 4.14
CA THR A 29 -6.44 6.54 3.80
C THR A 29 -5.48 5.38 4.01
N THR A 30 -5.64 4.64 5.11
CA THR A 30 -4.85 3.44 5.42
C THR A 30 -5.02 2.34 4.37
N SER A 31 -6.24 2.10 3.89
CA SER A 31 -6.49 1.09 2.85
C SER A 31 -5.82 1.46 1.52
N VAL A 32 -5.79 2.75 1.16
CA VAL A 32 -5.10 3.24 -0.05
C VAL A 32 -3.59 3.06 0.09
N ALA A 33 -3.01 3.46 1.23
CA ALA A 33 -1.58 3.29 1.49
C ALA A 33 -1.15 1.82 1.39
N LYS A 34 -1.91 0.90 2.00
CA LYS A 34 -1.66 -0.55 1.91
C LYS A 34 -1.66 -1.05 0.47
N ARG A 35 -2.61 -0.59 -0.36
CA ARG A 35 -2.69 -0.97 -1.78
C ARG A 35 -1.46 -0.52 -2.57
N ILE A 36 -0.98 0.69 -2.32
CA ILE A 36 0.22 1.24 -2.99
C ILE A 36 1.44 0.38 -2.65
N ILE A 37 1.65 0.09 -1.36
CA ILE A 37 2.78 -0.72 -0.89
C ILE A 37 2.71 -2.14 -1.48
N ALA A 38 1.56 -2.80 -1.41
CA ALA A 38 1.40 -4.14 -1.97
C ALA A 38 1.69 -4.19 -3.48
N ASN A 39 1.22 -3.19 -4.24
CA ASN A 39 1.51 -3.10 -5.67
C ASN A 39 3.01 -2.87 -5.93
N HIS A 40 3.67 -2.04 -5.13
CA HIS A 40 5.10 -1.81 -5.23
C HIS A 40 5.90 -3.09 -4.97
N GLU A 41 5.58 -3.84 -3.92
CA GLU A 41 6.23 -5.12 -3.61
C GLU A 41 6.09 -6.15 -4.74
N VAL A 42 4.91 -6.25 -5.35
CA VAL A 42 4.66 -7.14 -6.50
C VAL A 42 5.43 -6.69 -7.73
N TYR A 43 5.57 -5.39 -7.95
CA TYR A 43 6.41 -4.84 -9.02
C TYR A 43 7.89 -5.19 -8.81
N GLU A 44 8.44 -4.92 -7.62
CA GLU A 44 9.85 -5.18 -7.29
C GLU A 44 10.21 -6.66 -7.48
N LYS A 45 9.38 -7.58 -6.98
CA LYS A 45 9.59 -9.04 -7.14
C LYS A 45 9.65 -9.46 -8.61
N ARG A 46 8.76 -8.93 -9.45
CA ARG A 46 8.74 -9.24 -10.89
C ARG A 46 9.97 -8.68 -11.59
N ASN A 47 10.36 -7.44 -11.25
CA ASN A 47 11.51 -6.79 -11.84
C ASN A 47 12.82 -7.49 -11.47
N ALA A 48 12.97 -7.89 -10.21
CA ALA A 48 14.12 -8.67 -9.75
C ALA A 48 14.29 -9.98 -10.53
N LYS A 49 13.20 -10.74 -10.70
CA LYS A 49 13.19 -11.98 -11.50
C LYS A 49 13.57 -11.73 -12.96
N LYS A 50 13.01 -10.67 -13.57
CA LYS A 50 13.31 -10.30 -14.95
C LYS A 50 14.79 -9.92 -15.10
N ASN A 51 15.30 -9.05 -14.24
CA ASN A 51 16.69 -8.62 -14.25
C ASN A 51 17.66 -9.80 -14.08
N GLU A 52 17.34 -10.75 -13.20
CA GLU A 52 18.15 -11.97 -13.05
C GLU A 52 18.14 -12.82 -14.33
N SER A 53 16.96 -13.03 -14.94
CA SER A 53 16.86 -13.80 -16.19
C SER A 53 17.61 -13.15 -17.36
N GLU A 54 17.54 -11.84 -17.49
CA GLU A 54 18.27 -11.09 -18.52
C GLU A 54 19.78 -11.17 -18.29
N LYS A 55 20.24 -11.00 -17.04
CA LYS A 55 21.66 -11.16 -16.70
C LYS A 55 22.18 -12.55 -17.07
N ARG A 56 21.45 -13.62 -16.75
CA ARG A 56 21.82 -14.99 -17.13
C ARG A 56 21.89 -15.15 -18.64
N TYR A 57 20.85 -14.69 -19.35
CA TYR A 57 20.80 -14.74 -20.82
C TYR A 57 22.02 -14.08 -21.46
N TYR A 58 22.38 -12.86 -21.05
CA TYR A 58 23.52 -12.16 -21.63
C TYR A 58 24.88 -12.73 -21.20
N ALA A 59 25.01 -13.31 -20.00
CA ALA A 59 26.23 -13.98 -19.56
C ALA A 59 26.49 -15.28 -20.33
N GLU A 60 25.44 -16.04 -20.64
CA GLU A 60 25.52 -17.31 -21.35
C GLU A 60 25.56 -17.15 -22.88
N LYS A 61 25.27 -15.96 -23.39
CA LYS A 61 25.26 -15.67 -24.83
C LYS A 61 26.68 -15.77 -25.42
N LYS A 62 27.03 -16.96 -25.92
CA LYS A 62 28.13 -17.12 -26.88
C LYS A 62 27.64 -16.68 -28.26
N TYR A 63 28.42 -15.84 -28.93
CA TYR A 63 28.14 -15.40 -30.29
C TYR A 63 28.02 -16.64 -31.19
N VAL A 64 26.84 -16.87 -31.77
CA VAL A 64 26.67 -17.87 -32.83
C VAL A 64 26.92 -17.10 -34.13
N SER A 65 28.08 -17.28 -34.75
CA SER A 65 28.27 -16.83 -36.13
C SER A 65 27.28 -17.61 -36.99
N GLY A 66 26.34 -16.92 -37.63
CA GLY A 66 25.55 -17.53 -38.69
C GLY A 66 26.48 -17.80 -39.87
N ASP A 67 26.53 -19.06 -40.31
CA ASP A 67 27.07 -19.44 -41.61
C ASP A 67 26.24 -18.80 -42.75
#